data_AF-A0A2X3HBZ7-F1
#
_entry.id   AF-A0A2X3HBZ7-F1
#
_cell.length_a   1.000
_cell.length_b   1.000
_cell.length_c   1.000
_cell.angle_alpha   90.00
_cell.angle_beta   90.00
_cell.angle_gamma   90.00
#
_symmetry.space_group_name_H-M   'P 1'
#
loop_
_entity.id
_entity.type
_entity.pdbx_description
1 polymer ?
#
loop_
_entity_poly.entity_id
_entity_poly.type
_entity_poly.pdbx_seq_one_letter_code
_entity_poly.pdbx_strand_id
1 'polypeptide(L)' 'MATMLDVSIRAGVSKATVSRVLNGTGQVKESTRQQVFKAMEELGYRPQFPCPLAGQSDQQ' A
#
# COMPACT_ATOMS: atom_id res chain seq x y z
N MET A 1 0.69 -7.15 -11.07
CA MET A 1 1.47 -6.24 -10.22
C MET A 1 0.51 -5.26 -9.54
N ALA A 2 0.24 -5.38 -8.23
CA ALA A 2 -0.56 -4.39 -7.52
C ALA A 2 0.32 -3.18 -7.15
N THR A 3 -0.15 -1.96 -7.43
CA THR A 3 0.62 -0.73 -7.14
C THR A 3 0.00 0.06 -5.99
N MET A 4 0.75 1.02 -5.42
CA MET A 4 0.21 1.99 -4.47
C MET A 4 -1.01 2.75 -5.02
N LEU A 5 -1.12 2.89 -6.35
CA LEU A 5 -2.29 3.49 -7.00
C LEU A 5 -3.52 2.58 -6.82
N ASP A 6 -3.39 1.28 -7.09
CA ASP A 6 -4.49 0.31 -6.95
C ASP A 6 -4.99 0.25 -5.50
N VAL A 7 -4.06 0.20 -4.54
CA VAL A 7 -4.40 0.24 -3.11
C VAL A 7 -5.16 1.52 -2.75
N SER A 8 -4.74 2.66 -3.31
CA SER A 8 -5.38 3.96 -3.06
C SER A 8 -6.80 4.02 -3.62
N ILE A 9 -7.02 3.51 -4.84
CA ILE A 9 -8.35 3.44 -5.48
C ILE A 9 -9.27 2.50 -4.69
N ARG A 10 -8.76 1.32 -4.30
CA ARG A 10 -9.52 0.30 -3.55
C ARG A 10 -9.93 0.77 -2.17
N ALA A 11 -9.04 1.47 -1.46
CA ALA A 11 -9.30 2.01 -0.14
C ALA A 11 -10.04 3.37 -0.16
N GLY A 12 -10.31 3.94 -1.34
CA GLY A 12 -10.99 5.23 -1.49
C GLY A 12 -10.18 6.41 -0.97
N VAL A 13 -8.85 6.34 -1.07
CA VAL A 13 -7.92 7.36 -0.54
C VAL A 13 -6.98 7.86 -1.62
N SER A 14 -6.35 9.01 -1.38
CA SER A 14 -5.29 9.52 -2.25
C SER A 14 -3.96 8.80 -2.01
N LYS A 15 -3.11 8.72 -3.05
CA LYS A 15 -1.70 8.24 -2.95
C LYS A 15 -0.93 8.88 -1.79
N ALA A 16 -1.13 10.18 -1.56
CA ALA A 16 -0.53 10.91 -0.44
C ALA A 16 -0.96 10.35 0.93
N THR A 17 -2.22 9.92 1.06
CA THR A 17 -2.74 9.31 2.28
C THR A 17 -2.12 7.94 2.52
N VAL A 18 -1.99 7.11 1.47
CA VAL A 18 -1.31 5.80 1.57
C VAL A 18 0.15 5.99 2.01
N SER A 19 0.86 6.97 1.43
CA SER A 19 2.22 7.31 1.83
C SER A 19 2.30 7.74 3.31
N ARG A 20 1.34 8.55 3.80
CA ARG A 20 1.28 8.93 5.23
C ARG A 20 0.97 7.74 6.15
N VAL A 21 0.09 6.84 5.72
CA VAL A 21 -0.24 5.61 6.47
C VAL A 21 0.99 4.70 6.57
N LEU A 22 1.74 4.54 5.48
CA LEU A 22 2.95 3.72 5.41
C LEU A 22 4.10 4.33 6.22
N ASN A 23 4.31 5.65 6.12
CA ASN A 23 5.34 6.36 6.87
C ASN A 23 4.95 6.65 8.33
N GLY A 24 3.70 6.36 8.74
CA GLY A 24 3.18 6.66 10.08
C GLY A 24 3.12 8.16 10.41
N THR A 25 3.37 9.04 9.44
CA THR A 25 3.44 10.49 9.62
C THR A 25 2.17 11.16 9.10
N GLY A 26 1.15 11.19 9.96
CA GLY A 26 -0.07 11.97 9.72
C GLY A 26 -1.27 11.57 10.59
N GLN A 27 -2.16 12.52 10.85
CA GLN A 27 -3.49 12.24 11.37
C GLN A 27 -4.35 11.62 10.27
N VAL A 28 -4.24 10.31 10.11
CA VAL A 28 -5.13 9.53 9.26
C VAL A 28 -6.22 8.93 10.14
N LYS A 29 -7.48 9.06 9.72
CA LYS A 29 -8.59 8.44 10.43
C LYS A 29 -8.37 6.94 10.52
N GLU A 30 -8.71 6.37 11.66
CA GLU A 30 -8.56 4.94 11.91
C GLU A 30 -9.36 4.11 10.89
N SER A 31 -10.57 4.56 10.54
CA SER A 31 -11.40 3.95 9.49
C SER A 31 -10.71 3.94 8.12
N THR A 32 -9.94 4.98 7.80
CA THR A 32 -9.17 5.08 6.56
C THR A 32 -7.97 4.14 6.59
N ARG A 33 -7.30 4.07 7.74
CA ARG A 33 -6.17 3.17 7.95
C ARG A 33 -6.59 1.71 7.77
N GLN A 34 -7.70 1.31 8.39
CA GLN A 34 -8.26 -0.03 8.27
C GLN A 34 -8.63 -0.40 6.82
N GLN A 35 -9.23 0.53 6.07
CA GLN A 35 -9.53 0.31 4.64
C GLN A 35 -8.26 0.12 3.81
N VAL A 36 -7.21 0.90 4.08
CA VAL A 36 -5.90 0.75 3.42
C VAL A 36 -5.29 -0.61 3.74
N PHE A 37 -5.29 -1.03 5.01
CA PHE A 37 -4.78 -2.36 5.41
C PHE A 37 -5.57 -3.49 4.75
N LYS A 38 -6.91 -3.42 4.75
CA LYS A 38 -7.76 -4.41 4.10
C LYS A 38 -7.52 -4.47 2.59
N ALA A 39 -7.42 -3.31 1.94
CA ALA A 39 -7.09 -3.23 0.51
C ALA A 39 -5.69 -3.81 0.21
N MET A 40 -4.70 -3.56 1.08
CA MET A 40 -3.37 -4.14 0.95
C MET A 40 -3.39 -5.68 1.08
N GLU A 41 -4.16 -6.22 2.03
CA GLU A 41 -4.33 -7.67 2.18
C GLU A 41 -5.05 -8.29 0.98
N GLU A 42 -6.15 -7.71 0.52
CA GLU A 42 -6.91 -8.21 -0.64
C GLU A 42 -6.11 -8.13 -1.95
N LEU A 43 -5.32 -7.08 -2.12
CA LEU A 43 -4.47 -6.92 -3.31
C LEU A 43 -3.16 -7.71 -3.19
N GLY A 44 -2.87 -8.32 -2.04
CA GLY A 44 -1.56 -8.92 -1.77
C GLY A 44 -0.42 -7.91 -1.91
N TYR A 45 -0.70 -6.62 -1.63
CA TYR A 45 0.28 -5.53 -1.74
C TYR A 45 1.31 -5.68 -0.63
N ARG A 46 2.36 -6.45 -0.91
CA ARG A 46 3.58 -6.47 -0.12
C ARG A 46 4.36 -5.22 -0.53
N PRO A 47 4.50 -4.19 0.34
CA PRO A 47 5.51 -3.18 0.08
C PRO A 47 6.82 -3.94 -0.06
N GLN A 48 7.45 -3.82 -1.23
CA GLN A 48 8.79 -4.32 -1.46
C GLN A 48 9.68 -3.48 -0.56
N PHE A 49 9.83 -3.87 0.71
CA PHE A 49 11.04 -3.52 1.44
C PHE A 49 12.16 -4.11 0.58
N PRO A 50 13.16 -3.32 0.16
CA PRO A 50 14.32 -3.91 -0.48
C PRO A 50 15.00 -4.80 0.57
N CYS A 51 14.60 -6.07 0.60
CA CYS A 51 15.43 -7.13 1.11
C CYS A 51 16.61 -7.14 0.13
N PRO A 52 17.84 -6.78 0.55
CA PRO A 52 18.96 -7.08 -0.31
C PRO A 52 18.92 -8.60 -0.46
N LEU A 53 18.81 -9.09 -1.70
CA LEU A 53 18.70 -10.50 -2.09
C LEU A 53 17.26 -11.07 -2.19
N ALA A 54 16.52 -10.75 -3.25
CA ALA A 54 15.60 -11.71 -3.89
C ALA A 54 15.22 -11.23 -5.30
N GLY A 55 15.31 -12.13 -6.27
CA GLY A 55 15.19 -11.86 -7.69
C GLY A 55 13.89 -11.20 -8.12
N GLN A 56 14.03 -10.21 -9.00
CA GLN A 56 12.95 -9.69 -9.82
C GLN A 56 12.48 -10.82 -10.74
N SER A 57 11.24 -11.26 -10.58
CA SER A 57 10.56 -12.08 -11.57
C SER A 57 9.17 -11.52 -11.73
N ASP A 58 8.87 -11.22 -13.00
CA ASP A 58 7.55 -10.95 -13.54
C ASP A 58 6.98 -9.54 -13.32
N GLN A 59 7.44 -8.63 -14.17
CA GLN A 59 6.50 -7.78 -14.88
C GLN A 59 6.87 -7.79 -16.37
N GLN A 60 5.94 -8.35 -17.14
CA GLN A 60 5.88 -8.62 -18.58
C GLN A 60 6.49 -7.55 -19.49
#